data_AF-A0A821ZEA5-F1
#
_entry.id   AF-A0A821ZEA5-F1
#
_cell.length_a   1.000
_cell.length_b   1.000
_cell.length_c   1.000
_cell.angle_alpha   90.00
_cell.angle_beta   90.00
_cell.angle_gamma   90.00
#
_symmetry.space_group_name_H-M   'P 1'
#
loop_
_entity.id
_entity.type
_entity.pdbx_description
1 polymer ?
#
loop_
_entity_poly.entity_id
_entity_poly.type
_entity_poly.pdbx_seq_one_letter_code
_entity_poly.pdbx_strand_id
1 'polypeptide(L)'
;MKSEDLQKLVLLKHQNGDYPTKIFHDLNGILSLETIKRWCRMIDETGSINLRYSPGRPRTARTKGAINKAKKKLQKGKVSSRKLALDLEISRTSARRILRDDLGCRPYKYLVEPALTEEHKEKRKKFANWIRTNF
;
A
#
# COMPACT_ATOMS: atom_id res chain seq x y z
N MET A 1 22.73 19.42 9.57
CA MET A 1 21.34 19.38 10.09
C MET A 1 20.50 18.48 9.20
N LYS A 2 19.58 17.69 9.77
CA LYS A 2 18.60 16.97 8.95
C LYS A 2 17.62 17.99 8.38
N SER A 3 17.02 17.69 7.22
CA SER A 3 16.08 18.62 6.55
C SER A 3 14.88 18.98 7.43
N GLU A 4 14.48 18.10 8.35
CA GLU A 4 13.38 18.32 9.29
C GLU A 4 13.73 19.36 10.37
N ASP A 5 15.00 19.42 10.79
CA ASP A 5 15.47 20.37 11.81
C ASP A 5 15.43 21.81 11.27
N LEU A 6 15.75 21.99 9.98
CA LEU A 6 15.67 23.29 9.31
C LEU A 6 14.23 23.78 9.17
N GLN A 7 13.28 22.88 8.87
CA GLN A 7 11.85 23.24 8.77
C GLN A 7 11.30 23.71 10.11
N LYS A 8 11.61 22.98 11.21
CA LYS A 8 11.21 23.38 12.57
C LYS A 8 11.79 24.73 12.97
N LEU A 9 13.05 24.99 12.60
CA LEU A 9 13.71 26.25 12.89
C LEU A 9 13.07 27.43 12.13
N VAL A 10 12.75 27.25 10.84
CA VAL A 10 12.04 28.26 10.03
C VAL A 10 10.64 28.51 10.59
N LEU A 11 9.91 27.45 10.96
CA LEU A 11 8.58 27.56 11.57
C LEU A 11 8.62 28.40 12.86
N LEU A 12 9.56 28.10 13.75
CA LEU A 12 9.73 28.81 15.02
C LEU A 12 10.07 30.29 14.80
N LYS A 13 11.00 30.59 13.89
CA LYS A 13 11.39 31.98 13.58
C LYS A 13 10.22 32.78 12.97
N HIS A 14 9.48 32.17 12.05
CA HIS A 14 8.31 32.79 11.44
C HIS A 14 7.20 33.06 12.47
N GLN A 15 6.95 32.11 13.39
CA GLN A 15 6.00 32.31 14.51
C GLN A 15 6.43 33.42 15.47
N ASN A 16 7.73 33.61 15.67
CA ASN A 16 8.29 34.71 16.46
C ASN A 16 8.21 36.07 15.73
N GLY A 17 7.67 36.12 14.51
CA GLY A 17 7.50 37.35 13.73
C GLY A 17 8.71 37.77 12.90
N ASP A 18 9.71 36.90 12.73
CA ASP A 18 10.86 37.20 11.87
C ASP A 18 10.45 37.20 10.39
N TYR A 19 10.84 38.25 9.65
CA TYR A 19 10.60 38.32 8.21
C TYR A 19 11.46 37.30 7.44
N PRO A 20 10.99 36.78 6.28
CA PRO A 20 11.71 35.77 5.49
C PRO A 20 13.17 36.11 5.16
N THR A 21 13.46 37.39 4.91
CA THR A 21 14.81 37.88 4.62
C THR A 21 15.74 37.76 5.84
N LYS A 22 15.21 38.06 7.04
CA LYS A 22 15.95 37.90 8.30
C LYS A 22 16.25 36.43 8.57
N ILE A 23 15.26 35.57 8.37
CA ILE A 23 15.42 34.11 8.49
C ILE A 23 16.49 33.59 7.51
N PHE A 24 16.53 34.11 6.29
CA PHE A 24 17.55 33.74 5.30
C PHE A 24 18.97 34.09 5.74
N HIS A 25 19.18 35.30 6.26
CA HIS A 25 20.48 35.72 6.78
C HIS A 25 20.88 34.93 8.03
N ASP A 26 19.94 34.67 8.94
CA ASP A 26 20.17 33.86 10.15
C ASP A 26 20.54 32.41 9.83
N LEU A 27 20.05 31.87 8.72
CA LEU A 27 20.41 30.55 8.21
C LEU A 27 21.66 30.56 7.33
N ASN A 28 22.36 31.69 7.22
CA ASN A 28 23.61 31.86 6.48
C ASN A 28 23.57 31.28 5.05
N GLY A 29 22.44 31.43 4.35
CA GLY A 29 22.29 30.96 2.97
C GLY A 29 22.23 29.44 2.77
N ILE A 30 22.07 28.64 3.84
CA ILE A 30 21.89 27.18 3.73
C ILE A 30 20.69 26.81 2.85
N LEU A 31 19.64 27.64 2.87
CA LEU A 31 18.44 27.53 2.05
C LEU A 31 18.32 28.76 1.15
N SER A 32 17.75 28.58 -0.04
CA SER A 32 17.44 29.72 -0.90
C SER A 32 16.31 30.57 -0.30
N LEU A 33 16.37 31.88 -0.51
CA LEU A 33 15.33 32.82 -0.08
C LEU A 33 13.94 32.42 -0.60
N GLU A 34 13.85 31.92 -1.83
CA GLU A 34 12.61 31.45 -2.43
C GLU A 34 12.03 30.23 -1.71
N THR A 35 12.87 29.33 -1.20
CA THR A 35 12.42 28.19 -0.38
C THR A 35 11.82 28.69 0.93
N ILE A 36 12.47 29.66 1.59
CA ILE A 36 12.00 30.24 2.85
C ILE A 36 10.68 30.97 2.64
N LYS A 37 10.58 31.83 1.62
CA LYS A 37 9.31 32.51 1.26
C LYS A 37 8.19 31.51 1.01
N ARG A 38 8.46 30.45 0.25
CA ARG A 38 7.49 29.38 0.00
C ARG A 38 7.05 28.71 1.30
N TRP A 39 7.98 28.46 2.23
CA TRP A 39 7.69 27.84 3.52
C TRP A 39 6.85 28.76 4.41
N CYS A 40 7.23 30.04 4.55
CA CYS A 40 6.43 31.04 5.27
C CYS A 40 4.99 31.10 4.73
N ARG A 41 4.82 31.15 3.40
CA ARG A 41 3.50 31.11 2.79
C ARG A 41 2.70 29.85 3.14
N MET A 42 3.34 28.68 3.13
CA MET A 42 2.67 27.42 3.53
C MET A 42 2.29 27.42 5.02
N ILE A 43 3.11 28.05 5.88
CA ILE A 43 2.81 28.24 7.30
C ILE A 43 1.60 29.17 7.47
N ASP A 44 1.52 30.26 6.72
CA ASP A 44 0.39 31.18 6.79
C ASP A 44 -0.92 30.52 6.29
N GLU A 45 -0.84 29.67 5.25
CA GLU A 45 -2.00 29.00 4.67
C GLU A 45 -2.48 27.77 5.47
N THR A 46 -1.55 26.94 5.97
CA THR A 46 -1.85 25.60 6.55
C THR A 46 -1.34 25.42 7.98
N GLY A 47 -0.60 26.39 8.54
CA GLY A 47 0.04 26.29 9.86
C GLY A 47 1.25 25.34 9.89
N SER A 48 1.65 24.76 8.75
CA SER A 48 2.71 23.75 8.69
C SER A 48 3.38 23.68 7.33
N ILE A 49 4.66 23.29 7.31
CA ILE A 49 5.46 23.11 6.09
C ILE A 49 5.16 21.71 5.52
N ASN A 50 4.26 21.64 4.54
CA ASN A 50 3.85 20.38 3.90
C ASN A 50 4.60 20.11 2.59
N LEU A 51 5.81 19.55 2.66
CA LEU A 51 6.56 19.12 1.49
C LEU A 51 6.07 17.75 1.00
N ARG A 52 4.92 17.73 0.33
CA ARG A 52 4.44 16.51 -0.33
C ARG A 52 5.29 16.20 -1.55
N TYR A 53 5.78 14.96 -1.64
CA TYR A 53 6.35 14.43 -2.87
C TYR A 53 5.29 14.44 -3.97
N SER A 54 5.74 14.67 -5.21
CA SER A 54 4.86 14.52 -6.37
C SER A 54 4.27 13.11 -6.37
N PRO A 55 2.94 12.96 -6.60
CA PRO A 55 2.28 11.66 -6.60
C PRO A 55 2.80 10.70 -7.68
N GLY A 56 3.67 11.18 -8.57
CA GLY A 56 4.27 10.40 -9.65
C GLY A 56 3.27 10.09 -10.75
N ARG A 57 3.64 9.16 -11.65
CA ARG A 57 2.79 8.78 -12.77
C ARG A 57 1.54 8.03 -12.29
N PRO A 58 0.33 8.40 -12.75
CA PRO A 58 -0.89 7.71 -12.37
C PRO A 58 -0.87 6.24 -12.84
N ARG A 59 -1.47 5.36 -12.03
CA ARG A 59 -1.57 3.93 -12.35
C ARG A 59 -2.72 3.71 -13.35
N THR A 60 -2.41 3.21 -14.55
CA THR A 60 -3.40 2.95 -15.61
C THR A 60 -4.02 1.55 -15.52
N ALA A 61 -3.19 0.52 -15.29
CA ALA A 61 -3.67 -0.88 -15.29
C ALA A 61 -4.18 -1.36 -13.92
N ARG A 62 -3.66 -0.82 -12.82
CA ARG A 62 -3.98 -1.24 -11.43
C ARG A 62 -4.94 -0.25 -10.76
N THR A 63 -6.05 0.03 -11.44
CA THR A 63 -7.09 0.89 -10.90
C THR A 63 -7.89 0.16 -9.82
N LYS A 64 -8.53 0.92 -8.92
CA LYS A 64 -9.44 0.34 -7.90
C LYS A 64 -10.54 -0.52 -8.53
N GLY A 65 -11.04 -0.11 -9.70
CA GLY A 65 -12.03 -0.87 -10.48
C GLY A 65 -11.50 -2.23 -10.95
N ALA A 66 -10.29 -2.28 -11.51
CA ALA A 66 -9.67 -3.54 -11.94
C ALA A 66 -9.40 -4.48 -10.76
N ILE A 67 -8.94 -3.95 -9.62
CA ILE A 67 -8.71 -4.73 -8.39
C ILE A 67 -10.03 -5.34 -7.88
N ASN A 68 -11.10 -4.55 -7.84
CA ASN A 68 -12.41 -5.03 -7.40
C ASN A 68 -13.00 -6.08 -8.34
N LYS A 69 -12.86 -5.90 -9.66
CA LYS A 69 -13.26 -6.93 -10.65
C LYS A 69 -12.47 -8.22 -10.44
N ALA A 70 -11.16 -8.13 -10.24
CA ALA A 70 -10.31 -9.28 -9.97
C ALA A 70 -10.73 -10.02 -8.69
N LYS A 71 -11.00 -9.28 -7.61
CA LYS A 71 -11.49 -9.83 -6.34
C LYS A 71 -12.81 -10.58 -6.50
N LYS A 72 -13.78 -10.01 -7.23
CA LYS A 72 -15.07 -10.67 -7.52
C LYS A 72 -14.89 -11.97 -8.31
N LYS A 73 -13.96 -12.00 -9.26
CA LYS A 73 -13.66 -13.22 -10.05
C LYS A 73 -13.06 -14.33 -9.18
N LEU A 74 -12.13 -13.99 -8.29
CA LEU A 74 -11.55 -14.92 -7.32
C LEU A 74 -12.58 -15.53 -6.37
N GLN A 75 -13.59 -14.74 -5.95
CA GLN A 75 -14.67 -15.24 -5.10
C GLN A 75 -15.56 -16.28 -5.79
N LYS A 76 -15.72 -16.19 -7.12
CA LYS A 76 -16.52 -17.15 -7.90
C LYS A 76 -15.81 -18.49 -8.10
N GLY A 77 -14.49 -18.54 -8.01
CA GLY A 77 -13.72 -19.78 -8.17
C GLY A 77 -12.27 -19.56 -8.56
N LYS A 78 -11.59 -20.68 -8.86
CA LYS A 78 -10.18 -20.68 -9.26
C LYS A 78 -10.03 -20.15 -10.68
N VAL A 79 -9.23 -19.11 -10.87
CA VAL A 79 -8.98 -18.50 -12.18
C VAL A 79 -7.48 -18.39 -12.45
N SER A 80 -7.05 -18.77 -13.65
CA SER A 80 -5.66 -18.58 -14.07
C SER A 80 -5.36 -17.10 -14.31
N SER A 81 -4.13 -16.68 -14.03
CA SER A 81 -3.68 -15.29 -14.31
C SER A 81 -3.85 -14.88 -15.77
N ARG A 82 -3.75 -15.81 -16.72
CA ARG A 82 -3.99 -15.56 -18.15
C ARG A 82 -5.46 -15.21 -18.43
N LYS A 83 -6.40 -16.02 -17.94
CA LYS A 83 -7.84 -15.76 -18.11
C LYS A 83 -8.25 -14.45 -17.44
N LEU A 84 -7.73 -14.20 -16.23
CA LEU A 84 -7.98 -12.97 -15.51
C LEU A 84 -7.48 -11.73 -16.27
N ALA A 85 -6.32 -11.83 -16.93
CA ALA A 85 -5.77 -10.74 -17.72
C ALA A 85 -6.62 -10.42 -18.95
N LEU A 86 -7.14 -11.45 -19.64
CA LEU A 86 -8.06 -11.28 -20.77
C LEU A 86 -9.37 -10.63 -20.31
N ASP A 87 -9.97 -11.12 -19.22
CA ASP A 87 -11.22 -10.59 -18.66
C ASP A 87 -11.13 -9.13 -18.22
N LEU A 88 -9.92 -8.67 -17.85
CA LEU A 88 -9.66 -7.31 -17.38
C LEU A 88 -9.03 -6.43 -18.45
N GLU A 89 -8.75 -6.97 -19.65
CA GLU A 89 -8.07 -6.28 -20.76
C GLU A 89 -6.73 -5.65 -20.35
N ILE A 90 -5.97 -6.35 -19.50
CA ILE A 90 -4.65 -5.91 -19.03
C ILE A 90 -3.58 -6.93 -19.38
N SER A 91 -2.31 -6.50 -19.29
CA SER A 91 -1.20 -7.44 -19.44
C SER A 91 -1.18 -8.47 -18.31
N ARG A 92 -0.70 -9.68 -18.63
CA ARG A 92 -0.53 -10.78 -17.65
C ARG A 92 0.31 -10.38 -16.44
N THR A 93 1.32 -9.53 -16.65
CA THR A 93 2.18 -9.00 -15.58
C THR A 93 1.41 -8.08 -14.65
N SER A 94 0.54 -7.22 -15.18
CA SER A 94 -0.32 -6.34 -14.38
C SER A 94 -1.34 -7.14 -13.60
N ALA A 95 -1.98 -8.14 -14.22
CA ALA A 95 -2.89 -9.06 -13.52
C ALA A 95 -2.17 -9.79 -12.37
N ARG A 96 -0.93 -10.27 -12.59
CA ARG A 96 -0.12 -10.90 -11.55
C ARG A 96 0.23 -9.95 -10.40
N ARG A 97 0.56 -8.69 -10.69
CA ARG A 97 0.82 -7.66 -9.66
C ARG A 97 -0.44 -7.37 -8.85
N ILE A 98 -1.61 -7.26 -9.51
CA ILE A 98 -2.90 -7.11 -8.80
C ILE A 98 -3.12 -8.29 -7.84
N LEU A 99 -2.89 -9.52 -8.31
CA LEU A 99 -3.05 -10.70 -7.47
C LEU A 99 -2.08 -10.70 -6.28
N ARG A 100 -0.79 -10.45 -6.51
CA ARG A 100 0.26 -10.59 -5.49
C ARG A 100 0.33 -9.39 -4.54
N ASP A 101 0.39 -8.19 -5.10
CA ASP A 101 0.73 -6.97 -4.36
C ASP A 101 -0.52 -6.30 -3.81
N ASP A 102 -1.60 -6.24 -4.59
CA ASP A 102 -2.83 -5.52 -4.21
C ASP A 102 -3.84 -6.43 -3.47
N LEU A 103 -3.93 -7.72 -3.84
CA LEU A 103 -4.84 -8.70 -3.22
C LEU A 103 -4.13 -9.69 -2.27
N GLY A 104 -2.80 -9.64 -2.16
CA GLY A 104 -2.05 -10.51 -1.25
C GLY A 104 -2.12 -12.01 -1.57
N CYS A 105 -2.59 -12.39 -2.76
CA CYS A 105 -2.74 -13.78 -3.16
C CYS A 105 -1.37 -14.43 -3.37
N ARG A 106 -1.21 -15.62 -2.78
CA ARG A 106 -0.03 -16.47 -3.00
C ARG A 106 -0.44 -17.70 -3.81
N PRO A 107 0.45 -18.22 -4.68
CA PRO A 107 0.17 -19.48 -5.35
C PRO A 107 0.01 -20.58 -4.31
N TYR A 108 -1.15 -21.26 -4.34
CA TYR A 108 -1.38 -22.43 -3.51
C TYR A 108 -0.61 -23.61 -4.11
N LYS A 109 0.19 -24.29 -3.28
CA LYS A 109 0.83 -25.56 -3.66
C LYS A 109 -0.14 -26.69 -3.32
N TYR A 110 -0.55 -27.44 -4.34
CA TYR A 110 -1.40 -28.60 -4.13
C TYR A 110 -0.63 -29.67 -3.37
N LEU A 111 -1.24 -30.18 -2.30
CA LEU A 111 -0.84 -31.43 -1.66
C LEU A 111 -1.56 -32.56 -2.41
N VAL A 112 -0.80 -33.58 -2.81
CA VAL A 112 -1.37 -34.79 -3.41
C VAL A 112 -1.72 -35.72 -2.26
N GLU A 113 -3.01 -36.02 -2.11
CA GLU A 113 -3.51 -36.90 -1.06
C GLU A 113 -4.34 -38.04 -1.70
N PRO A 114 -4.37 -39.23 -1.08
CA PRO A 114 -5.23 -40.31 -1.51
C PRO A 114 -6.71 -39.91 -1.47
N ALA A 115 -7.45 -40.27 -2.52
CA ALA A 115 -8.89 -40.03 -2.57
C ALA A 115 -9.60 -40.86 -1.47
N LEU A 116 -10.41 -40.21 -0.65
CA LEU A 116 -11.19 -40.87 0.41
C LEU A 116 -12.56 -41.27 -0.11
N THR A 117 -12.88 -42.56 0.00
CA THR A 117 -14.24 -43.07 -0.15
C THR A 117 -15.10 -42.65 1.04
N GLU A 118 -16.43 -42.71 0.90
CA GLU A 118 -17.34 -42.40 2.01
C GLU A 118 -17.13 -43.32 3.22
N GLU A 119 -16.86 -44.61 2.97
CA GLU A 119 -16.55 -45.58 4.03
C GLU A 119 -15.29 -45.17 4.83
N HIS A 120 -14.23 -44.72 4.14
CA HIS A 120 -13.03 -44.22 4.80
C HIS A 120 -13.34 -43.00 5.68
N LYS A 121 -14.21 -42.09 5.23
CA LYS A 121 -14.60 -40.91 6.01
C LYS A 121 -15.38 -41.29 7.26
N GLU A 122 -16.30 -42.25 7.16
CA GLU A 122 -17.07 -42.73 8.32
C GLU A 122 -16.17 -43.39 9.36
N LYS A 123 -15.30 -44.31 8.95
CA LYS A 123 -14.34 -44.98 9.86
C LYS A 123 -13.45 -43.98 10.58
N ARG A 124 -12.89 -43.01 9.84
CA ARG A 124 -12.06 -41.94 10.40
C ARG A 124 -12.81 -41.06 11.40
N LYS A 125 -14.06 -40.69 11.10
CA LYS A 125 -14.92 -39.91 12.02
C LYS A 125 -15.25 -40.68 13.29
N LYS A 126 -15.62 -41.96 13.17
CA LYS A 126 -15.90 -42.83 14.33
C LYS A 126 -14.69 -42.92 15.26
N PHE A 127 -13.51 -43.15 14.68
CA PHE A 127 -12.26 -43.20 15.45
C PHE A 127 -11.95 -41.87 16.14
N ALA A 128 -12.04 -40.74 15.44
CA ALA A 128 -11.79 -39.42 16.02
C ALA A 128 -12.77 -39.08 17.16
N ASN A 129 -14.05 -39.42 17.00
CA ASN A 129 -15.05 -39.24 18.05
C ASN A 129 -14.78 -40.13 19.26
N TRP A 130 -14.37 -41.38 19.03
CA TRP A 130 -14.02 -42.31 20.10
C TRP A 130 -12.80 -41.84 20.89
N ILE A 131 -11.75 -41.35 20.22
CA ILE A 131 -10.58 -40.75 20.89
C ILE A 131 -11.03 -39.59 21.78
N ARG A 132 -11.82 -38.66 21.24
CA ARG A 132 -12.31 -37.47 21.97
C ARG A 132 -13.13 -37.80 23.23
N THR A 133 -13.77 -38.97 23.30
CA THR A 133 -14.64 -39.33 24.43
C THR A 133 -13.95 -40.22 25.46
N ASN A 134 -12.88 -40.92 25.09
CA ASN A 134 -12.23 -41.93 25.94
C ASN A 134 -10.82 -41.54 26.38
N PHE A 135 -10.27 -40.45 25.86
CA PHE A 135 -9.05 -39.77 26.27
C PHE A 135 -9.31 -38.27 26.38
#